data_AF-A0A358M338-F1
#
_entry.id   AF-A0A358M338-F1
#
_cell.length_a   1.000
_cell.length_b   1.000
_cell.length_c   1.000
_cell.angle_alpha   90.00
_cell.angle_beta   90.00
_cell.angle_gamma   90.00
#
_symmetry.space_group_name_H-M   'P 1'
#
loop_
_entity.id
_entity.type
_entity.pdbx_description
1 polymer ?
#
loop_
_entity_poly.entity_id
_entity_poly.type
_entity_poly.pdbx_seq_one_letter_code
_entity_poly.pdbx_strand_id
1 'polypeptide(L)'
;MSSVTKRISEIKQPRGGYVKPSQFNIYKIDDGYILNENENIHASVIGMTVDYLTRFVMGAELLEAFKISCTGAKLAEELFGQKNAMKKAGKLLSDIKSVDEKSIINACKLVTYDVWYRNPMGARKAKGADETNPDKETIQNIEIMVQRSVKFWERYGPIVKDGFTFEPNGYTETVDSGDGDYLTADTIWDFKVSKSKPTNKHTLQLLMYWIMGQYSGQEIYKNIQNLGIFNPRLNEVYLLNVDTISKNIIAEIERDIICY
;
A
#
# COMPACT_ATOMS: atom_id res chain seq x y z
N MET A 1 0.50 7.34 -21.37
CA MET A 1 0.72 6.03 -20.73
C MET A 1 1.64 6.18 -19.52
N SER A 2 0.98 6.42 -18.39
CA SER A 2 1.61 6.69 -17.10
C SER A 2 0.73 6.09 -15.99
N SER A 3 1.36 5.48 -14.98
CA SER A 3 0.63 5.09 -13.78
C SER A 3 0.08 6.33 -13.06
N VAL A 4 -0.96 6.16 -12.24
CA VAL A 4 -1.50 7.24 -11.40
C VAL A 4 -0.40 7.96 -10.64
N THR A 5 0.49 7.21 -9.99
CA THR A 5 1.61 7.77 -9.22
C THR A 5 2.62 8.53 -10.10
N LYS A 6 2.89 8.04 -11.31
CA LYS A 6 3.74 8.73 -12.28
C LYS A 6 3.08 10.01 -12.77
N ARG A 7 1.80 9.98 -13.14
CA ARG A 7 1.04 11.16 -13.56
C ARG A 7 1.06 12.26 -12.51
N ILE A 8 0.82 11.91 -11.25
CA ILE A 8 0.87 12.83 -10.11
C ILE A 8 2.24 13.50 -9.96
N SER A 9 3.32 12.80 -10.33
CA SER A 9 4.68 13.35 -10.26
C SER A 9 5.02 14.34 -11.38
N GLU A 10 4.33 14.24 -12.52
CA GLU A 10 4.56 15.06 -13.71
C GLU A 10 3.78 16.38 -13.69
N ILE A 11 2.73 16.46 -12.87
CA ILE A 11 1.85 17.64 -12.78
C ILE A 11 2.20 18.53 -11.59
N LYS A 12 1.98 19.84 -11.75
CA LYS A 12 2.09 20.80 -10.67
C LYS A 12 0.72 21.01 -10.03
N GLN A 13 0.57 20.55 -8.79
CA GLN A 13 -0.66 20.80 -8.02
C GLN A 13 -0.77 22.27 -7.58
N PRO A 14 -2.00 22.78 -7.36
CA PRO A 14 -2.21 24.09 -6.75
C PRO A 14 -1.62 24.18 -5.34
N ARG A 15 -1.52 25.40 -4.79
CA ARG A 15 -0.97 25.60 -3.44
C ARG A 15 -1.80 24.85 -2.39
N GLY A 16 -1.18 23.86 -1.75
CA GLY A 16 -1.82 22.98 -0.77
C GLY A 16 -2.36 21.67 -1.36
N GLY A 17 -2.38 21.51 -2.68
CA GLY A 17 -2.97 20.36 -3.36
C GLY A 17 -4.42 20.58 -3.74
N TYR A 18 -4.91 19.74 -4.65
CA TYR A 18 -6.34 19.66 -5.01
C TYR A 18 -7.19 19.27 -3.82
N VAL A 19 -6.69 18.35 -2.99
CA VAL A 19 -7.21 18.04 -1.67
C VAL A 19 -6.09 18.26 -0.67
N LYS A 20 -6.30 19.17 0.28
CA LYS A 20 -5.30 19.44 1.33
C LYS A 20 -5.35 18.33 2.38
N PRO A 21 -4.21 17.84 2.87
CA PRO A 21 -4.20 16.89 3.99
C PRO A 21 -4.97 17.38 5.22
N SER A 22 -5.00 18.71 5.45
CA SER A 22 -5.76 19.32 6.55
C SER A 22 -7.29 19.27 6.40
N GLN A 23 -7.82 18.84 5.26
CA GLN A 23 -9.27 18.61 5.10
C GLN A 23 -9.71 17.29 5.71
N PHE A 24 -8.80 16.34 5.90
CA PHE A 24 -9.12 15.05 6.51
C PHE A 24 -9.36 15.21 8.01
N ASN A 25 -10.41 14.57 8.50
CA ASN A 25 -10.58 14.33 9.92
C ASN A 25 -9.55 13.29 10.37
N ILE A 26 -8.83 13.59 11.44
CA ILE A 26 -7.76 12.73 11.97
C ILE A 26 -8.25 12.07 13.25
N TYR A 27 -8.27 10.75 13.25
CA TYR A 27 -8.60 9.92 14.41
C TYR A 27 -7.34 9.20 14.86
N LYS A 28 -6.80 9.59 16.00
CA LYS A 28 -5.68 8.89 16.62
C LYS A 28 -6.22 7.70 17.42
N ILE A 29 -5.62 6.53 17.19
CA ILE A 29 -5.85 5.33 17.98
C ILE A 29 -4.72 5.29 19.02
N ASP A 30 -5.07 5.10 20.29
CA ASP A 30 -4.10 4.88 21.35
C ASP A 30 -4.13 3.41 21.74
N ASP A 31 -2.98 2.74 21.62
CA ASP A 31 -2.79 1.35 22.02
C ASP A 31 -1.78 1.21 23.17
N GLY A 32 -1.32 2.32 23.74
CA GLY A 32 -0.33 2.35 24.82
C GLY A 32 1.10 2.01 24.38
N TYR A 33 1.35 1.75 23.09
CA TYR A 33 2.67 1.39 22.59
C TYR A 33 3.37 2.57 21.91
N ILE A 34 4.66 2.71 22.21
CA ILE A 34 5.56 3.63 21.51
C ILE A 34 6.52 2.77 20.68
N LEU A 35 6.63 3.09 19.40
CA LEU A 35 7.57 2.39 18.52
C LEU A 35 9.01 2.79 18.86
N ASN A 36 9.93 1.84 18.77
CA ASN A 36 11.35 2.07 18.88
C ASN A 36 11.81 3.07 17.80
N GLU A 37 12.76 3.95 18.13
CA GLU A 37 13.16 5.07 17.27
C GLU A 37 13.90 4.60 16.01
N ASN A 38 14.74 3.58 16.18
CA ASN A 38 15.68 3.09 15.18
C ASN A 38 15.25 1.74 14.64
N GLU A 39 15.40 1.59 13.33
CA GLU A 39 15.13 0.35 12.60
C GLU A 39 16.32 0.12 11.67
N ASN A 40 16.78 -1.13 11.55
CA ASN A 40 18.02 -1.45 10.86
C ASN A 40 17.83 -1.90 9.40
N ILE A 41 16.61 -1.88 8.89
CA ILE A 41 16.27 -2.22 7.49
C ILE A 41 15.48 -1.10 6.81
N HIS A 42 15.42 -1.15 5.49
CA HIS A 42 14.82 -0.08 4.69
C HIS A 42 13.31 0.06 4.93
N ALA A 43 12.80 1.30 4.99
CA ALA A 43 11.40 1.58 5.30
C ALA A 43 10.40 0.90 4.35
N SER A 44 10.76 0.69 3.07
CA SER A 44 9.90 -0.04 2.13
C SER A 44 9.75 -1.52 2.49
N VAL A 45 10.81 -2.17 3.00
CA VAL A 45 10.76 -3.57 3.45
C VAL A 45 9.83 -3.68 4.65
N ILE A 46 9.95 -2.74 5.61
CA ILE A 46 9.06 -2.68 6.77
C ILE A 46 7.61 -2.49 6.32
N GLY A 47 7.35 -1.54 5.42
CA GLY A 47 6.01 -1.25 4.92
C GLY A 47 5.34 -2.46 4.26
N MET A 48 6.04 -3.12 3.34
CA MET A 48 5.53 -4.33 2.68
C MET A 48 5.36 -5.49 3.66
N THR A 49 6.28 -5.65 4.63
CA THR A 49 6.17 -6.70 5.65
C THR A 49 4.91 -6.52 6.49
N VAL A 50 4.65 -5.29 6.96
CA VAL A 50 3.46 -4.97 7.75
C VAL A 50 2.19 -5.20 6.93
N ASP A 51 2.15 -4.73 5.69
CA ASP A 51 0.99 -4.92 4.80
C ASP A 51 0.70 -6.41 4.55
N TYR A 52 1.69 -7.17 4.07
CA TYR A 52 1.48 -8.58 3.70
C TYR A 52 1.19 -9.47 4.90
N LEU A 53 1.84 -9.23 6.06
CA LEU A 53 1.48 -9.94 7.30
C LEU A 53 0.08 -9.56 7.79
N THR A 54 -0.33 -8.30 7.65
CA THR A 54 -1.71 -7.90 7.98
C THR A 54 -2.71 -8.66 7.13
N ARG A 55 -2.51 -8.75 5.81
CA ARG A 55 -3.38 -9.54 4.90
C ARG A 55 -3.47 -11.00 5.35
N PHE A 56 -2.33 -11.62 5.63
CA PHE A 56 -2.27 -13.01 6.09
C PHE A 56 -3.05 -13.21 7.41
N VAL A 57 -2.85 -12.33 8.40
CA VAL A 57 -3.56 -12.42 9.70
C VAL A 57 -5.06 -12.19 9.56
N MET A 58 -5.47 -11.33 8.63
CA MET A 58 -6.87 -11.09 8.30
C MET A 58 -7.53 -12.23 7.51
N GLY A 59 -6.81 -13.32 7.26
CA GLY A 59 -7.34 -14.56 6.69
C GLY A 59 -7.04 -14.77 5.20
N ALA A 60 -6.20 -13.92 4.57
CA ALA A 60 -5.75 -14.17 3.22
C ALA A 60 -4.82 -15.41 3.16
N GLU A 61 -4.93 -16.19 2.09
CA GLU A 61 -3.97 -17.26 1.81
C GLU A 61 -2.54 -16.71 1.77
N LEU A 62 -1.63 -17.38 2.47
CA LEU A 62 -0.25 -16.90 2.65
C LEU A 62 0.46 -16.64 1.31
N LEU A 63 0.25 -17.53 0.33
CA LEU A 63 0.81 -17.36 -1.02
C LEU A 63 0.26 -16.12 -1.72
N GLU A 64 -1.02 -15.78 -1.51
CA GLU A 64 -1.64 -14.63 -2.16
C GLU A 64 -1.21 -13.32 -1.48
N ALA A 65 -1.10 -13.31 -0.15
CA ALA A 65 -0.56 -12.17 0.59
C ALA A 65 0.86 -11.80 0.16
N PHE A 66 1.70 -12.79 -0.18
CA PHE A 66 3.08 -12.60 -0.62
C PHE A 66 3.29 -12.79 -2.13
N LYS A 67 2.22 -12.77 -2.93
CA LYS A 67 2.24 -13.10 -4.36
C LYS A 67 3.25 -12.29 -5.16
N ILE A 68 3.31 -10.98 -4.91
CA ILE A 68 4.21 -10.08 -5.65
C ILE A 68 5.67 -10.42 -5.36
N SER A 69 6.00 -10.78 -4.12
CA SER A 69 7.34 -11.21 -3.73
C SER A 69 7.70 -12.58 -4.32
N CYS A 70 6.76 -13.53 -4.32
CA CYS A 70 6.96 -14.82 -4.99
C CYS A 70 7.14 -14.67 -6.50
N THR A 71 6.37 -13.80 -7.14
CA THR A 71 6.49 -13.47 -8.57
C THR A 71 7.83 -12.79 -8.85
N GLY A 72 8.24 -11.86 -7.99
CA GLY A 72 9.53 -11.20 -8.07
C GLY A 72 10.69 -12.18 -7.97
N ALA A 73 10.60 -13.19 -7.08
CA ALA A 73 11.61 -14.24 -6.97
C ALA A 73 11.72 -15.09 -8.24
N LYS A 74 10.58 -15.40 -8.88
CA LYS A 74 10.55 -16.08 -10.18
C LYS A 74 11.24 -15.25 -11.25
N LEU A 75 10.89 -13.97 -11.39
CA LEU A 75 11.50 -13.08 -12.37
C LEU A 75 13.01 -12.91 -12.13
N ALA A 76 13.40 -12.76 -10.87
CA ALA A 76 14.81 -12.65 -10.46
C ALA A 76 15.63 -13.85 -10.96
N GLU A 77 15.09 -15.07 -10.84
CA GLU A 77 15.75 -16.29 -11.28
C GLU A 77 15.74 -16.44 -12.81
N GLU A 78 14.56 -16.35 -13.43
CA GLU A 78 14.37 -16.64 -14.86
C GLU A 78 14.95 -15.58 -15.79
N LEU A 79 14.87 -14.30 -15.42
CA LEU A 79 15.22 -13.17 -16.30
C LEU A 79 16.48 -12.43 -15.86
N PHE A 80 16.85 -12.52 -14.59
CA PHE A 80 17.94 -11.72 -14.02
C PHE A 80 19.07 -12.56 -13.38
N GLY A 81 19.04 -13.89 -13.54
CA GLY A 81 20.13 -14.79 -13.18
C GLY A 81 20.37 -14.95 -11.67
N GLN A 82 19.40 -14.59 -10.82
CA GLN A 82 19.46 -14.81 -9.37
C GLN A 82 19.20 -16.29 -9.06
N LYS A 83 20.27 -17.08 -9.06
CA LYS A 83 20.19 -18.54 -8.86
C LYS A 83 19.50 -18.91 -7.55
N ASN A 84 18.57 -19.85 -7.61
CA ASN A 84 17.81 -20.37 -6.47
C ASN A 84 16.88 -19.36 -5.79
N ALA A 85 16.56 -18.21 -6.42
CA ALA A 85 15.67 -17.22 -5.80
C ALA A 85 14.28 -17.81 -5.50
N MET A 86 13.70 -18.61 -6.41
CA MET A 86 12.41 -19.27 -6.19
C MET A 86 12.46 -20.25 -5.02
N LYS A 87 13.53 -21.07 -4.94
CA LYS A 87 13.70 -22.04 -3.85
C LYS A 87 13.88 -21.34 -2.49
N LYS A 88 14.66 -20.26 -2.45
CA LYS A 88 14.85 -19.45 -1.24
C LYS A 88 13.54 -18.80 -0.81
N ALA A 89 12.83 -18.15 -1.73
CA ALA A 89 11.54 -17.53 -1.48
C ALA A 89 10.50 -18.54 -0.99
N GLY A 90 10.42 -19.72 -1.60
CA GLY A 90 9.52 -20.79 -1.18
C GLY A 90 9.81 -21.28 0.24
N LYS A 91 11.09 -21.41 0.62
CA LYS A 91 11.46 -21.76 2.00
C LYS A 91 11.08 -20.67 2.99
N LEU A 92 11.40 -19.41 2.69
CA LEU A 92 11.04 -18.26 3.53
C LEU A 92 9.52 -18.20 3.74
N LEU A 93 8.74 -18.33 2.65
CA LEU A 93 7.28 -18.37 2.70
C LEU A 93 6.79 -19.53 3.57
N SER A 94 7.34 -20.74 3.40
CA SER A 94 6.92 -21.91 4.16
C SER A 94 7.19 -21.80 5.66
N ASP A 95 8.12 -20.94 6.07
CA ASP A 95 8.48 -20.73 7.48
C ASP A 95 7.70 -19.56 8.13
N ILE A 96 6.82 -18.88 7.39
CA ILE A 96 5.88 -17.89 7.94
C ILE A 96 4.63 -18.64 8.41
N LYS A 97 4.33 -18.57 9.71
CA LYS A 97 3.21 -19.31 10.34
C LYS A 97 2.32 -18.46 11.20
N SER A 98 2.85 -17.37 11.75
CA SER A 98 2.14 -16.46 12.63
C SER A 98 2.79 -15.07 12.55
N VAL A 99 2.52 -14.20 13.52
CA VAL A 99 3.24 -12.93 13.70
C VAL A 99 4.25 -13.07 14.84
N ASP A 100 5.09 -14.10 14.76
CA ASP A 100 6.21 -14.33 15.68
C ASP A 100 7.53 -13.82 15.09
N GLU A 101 8.57 -13.77 15.92
CA GLU A 101 9.91 -13.30 15.55
C GLU A 101 10.45 -13.99 14.28
N LYS A 102 10.34 -15.32 14.20
CA LYS A 102 10.81 -16.10 13.06
C LYS A 102 10.04 -15.76 11.78
N SER A 103 8.72 -15.66 11.88
CA SER A 103 7.84 -15.33 10.76
C SER A 103 8.10 -13.91 10.26
N ILE A 104 8.30 -12.94 11.15
CA ILE A 104 8.63 -11.55 10.79
C ILE A 104 9.98 -11.48 10.07
N ILE A 105 11.01 -12.17 10.58
CA ILE A 105 12.33 -12.22 9.91
C ILE A 105 12.17 -12.78 8.49
N ASN A 106 11.44 -13.88 8.32
CA ASN A 106 11.25 -14.50 7.02
C ASN A 106 10.41 -13.62 6.07
N ALA A 107 9.39 -12.93 6.59
CA ALA A 107 8.60 -11.97 5.82
C ALA A 107 9.47 -10.80 5.35
N CYS A 108 10.27 -10.19 6.23
CA CYS A 108 11.22 -9.13 5.85
C CYS A 108 12.16 -9.57 4.73
N LYS A 109 12.68 -10.81 4.79
CA LYS A 109 13.55 -11.36 3.75
C LYS A 109 12.78 -11.61 2.46
N LEU A 110 11.59 -12.19 2.54
CA LEU A 110 10.77 -12.54 1.39
C LEU A 110 10.36 -11.29 0.59
N VAL A 111 9.96 -10.20 1.27
CA VAL A 111 9.55 -8.97 0.58
C VAL A 111 10.69 -8.24 -0.13
N THR A 112 11.95 -8.63 0.09
CA THR A 112 13.06 -8.11 -0.75
C THR A 112 12.96 -8.58 -2.20
N TYR A 113 12.19 -9.64 -2.50
CA TYR A 113 11.98 -10.07 -3.86
C TYR A 113 10.97 -9.20 -4.63
N ASP A 114 10.12 -8.42 -3.94
CA ASP A 114 9.07 -7.60 -4.54
C ASP A 114 9.62 -6.60 -5.57
N VAL A 115 10.78 -6.01 -5.28
CA VAL A 115 11.44 -5.05 -6.17
C VAL A 115 11.86 -5.68 -7.51
N TRP A 116 12.09 -6.99 -7.58
CA TRP A 116 12.36 -7.66 -8.87
C TRP A 116 11.15 -7.70 -9.79
N TYR A 117 9.93 -7.64 -9.25
CA TYR A 117 8.71 -7.47 -10.03
C TYR A 117 8.49 -6.01 -10.40
N ARG A 118 8.59 -5.09 -9.42
CA ARG A 118 8.20 -3.68 -9.61
C ARG A 118 9.26 -2.80 -10.28
N ASN A 119 10.55 -3.07 -10.01
CA ASN A 119 11.68 -2.31 -10.54
C ASN A 119 12.97 -3.16 -10.57
N PRO A 120 13.09 -4.11 -11.53
CA PRO A 120 14.26 -5.00 -11.60
C PRO A 120 15.61 -4.27 -11.73
N MET A 121 15.63 -3.09 -12.36
CA MET A 121 16.85 -2.27 -12.46
C MET A 121 17.29 -1.73 -11.10
N GLY A 122 16.33 -1.32 -10.26
CA GLY A 122 16.58 -0.94 -8.87
C GLY A 122 16.97 -2.14 -8.01
N ALA A 123 16.37 -3.31 -8.25
CA ALA A 123 16.62 -4.53 -7.50
C ALA A 123 18.12 -4.93 -7.49
N ARG A 124 18.82 -4.74 -8.60
CA ARG A 124 20.27 -5.04 -8.73
C ARG A 124 21.16 -4.24 -7.76
N LYS A 125 20.69 -3.12 -7.24
CA LYS A 125 21.43 -2.25 -6.31
C LYS A 125 20.89 -2.31 -4.88
N ALA A 126 19.78 -3.02 -4.67
CA ALA A 126 19.13 -3.14 -3.37
C ALA A 126 19.72 -4.32 -2.59
N LYS A 127 19.64 -4.24 -1.25
CA LYS A 127 19.96 -5.37 -0.38
C LYS A 127 18.99 -6.53 -0.64
N GLY A 128 19.53 -7.73 -0.81
CA GLY A 128 18.73 -8.94 -1.00
C GLY A 128 18.25 -9.58 0.30
N ALA A 129 17.60 -10.72 0.18
CA ALA A 129 17.10 -11.52 1.31
C ALA A 129 18.23 -11.92 2.29
N ASP A 130 19.42 -12.25 1.80
CA ASP A 130 20.55 -12.67 2.64
C ASP A 130 21.11 -11.50 3.48
N GLU A 131 20.98 -10.27 3.00
CA GLU A 131 21.48 -9.04 3.63
C GLU A 131 20.44 -8.33 4.49
N THR A 132 19.18 -8.81 4.47
CA THR A 132 18.06 -8.21 5.19
C THR A 132 17.81 -8.99 6.48
N ASN A 133 18.30 -8.47 7.60
CA ASN A 133 18.20 -9.12 8.90
C ASN A 133 17.68 -8.10 9.92
N PRO A 134 16.36 -8.04 10.18
CA PRO A 134 15.80 -7.09 11.14
C PRO A 134 16.30 -7.43 12.56
N ASP A 135 16.62 -6.40 13.34
CA ASP A 135 16.93 -6.54 14.75
C ASP A 135 15.67 -6.61 15.62
N LYS A 136 15.86 -6.85 16.92
CA LYS A 136 14.76 -7.00 17.87
C LYS A 136 13.82 -5.77 17.92
N GLU A 137 14.38 -4.57 17.87
CA GLU A 137 13.61 -3.32 17.89
C GLU A 137 12.73 -3.19 16.64
N THR A 138 13.31 -3.50 15.47
CA THR A 138 12.59 -3.52 14.20
C THR A 138 11.48 -4.56 14.19
N ILE A 139 11.75 -5.77 14.69
CA ILE A 139 10.77 -6.87 14.76
C ILE A 139 9.59 -6.46 15.65
N GLN A 140 9.87 -5.91 16.83
CA GLN A 140 8.83 -5.43 17.75
C GLN A 140 7.99 -4.31 17.12
N ASN A 141 8.62 -3.39 16.38
CA ASN A 141 7.90 -2.34 15.67
C ASN A 141 6.95 -2.91 14.59
N ILE A 142 7.41 -3.91 13.83
CA ILE A 142 6.59 -4.59 12.83
C ILE A 142 5.41 -5.30 13.49
N GLU A 143 5.65 -6.05 14.57
CA GLU A 143 4.61 -6.73 15.33
C GLU A 143 3.52 -5.75 15.79
N ILE A 144 3.90 -4.64 16.44
CA ILE A 144 2.97 -3.60 16.90
C ILE A 144 2.18 -3.04 15.71
N MET A 145 2.84 -2.70 14.59
CA MET A 145 2.16 -2.15 13.42
C MET A 145 1.19 -3.14 12.78
N VAL A 146 1.51 -4.44 12.74
CA VAL A 146 0.56 -5.48 12.27
C VAL A 146 -0.66 -5.54 13.20
N GLN A 147 -0.45 -5.55 14.52
CA GLN A 147 -1.56 -5.56 15.49
C GLN A 147 -2.45 -4.32 15.40
N ARG A 148 -1.86 -3.14 15.21
CA ARG A 148 -2.62 -1.89 14.94
C ARG A 148 -3.49 -2.02 13.69
N SER A 149 -2.96 -2.67 12.66
CA SER A 149 -3.62 -2.83 11.37
C SER A 149 -4.80 -3.81 11.45
N VAL A 150 -4.64 -4.91 12.19
CA VAL A 150 -5.74 -5.84 12.49
C VAL A 150 -6.87 -5.12 13.24
N LYS A 151 -6.56 -4.41 14.33
CA LYS A 151 -7.55 -3.62 15.09
C LYS A 151 -8.22 -2.54 14.24
N PHE A 152 -7.49 -1.94 13.32
CA PHE A 152 -8.05 -1.00 12.36
C PHE A 152 -9.09 -1.69 11.48
N TRP A 153 -8.80 -2.85 10.90
CA TRP A 153 -9.76 -3.58 10.06
C TRP A 153 -10.95 -4.15 10.83
N GLU A 154 -10.78 -4.53 12.10
CA GLU A 154 -11.91 -4.88 12.98
C GLU A 154 -12.91 -3.73 13.13
N ARG A 155 -12.43 -2.48 13.09
CA ARG A 155 -13.24 -1.28 13.28
C ARG A 155 -13.79 -0.69 11.97
N TYR A 156 -12.98 -0.67 10.91
CA TYR A 156 -13.28 0.02 9.65
C TYR A 156 -13.61 -0.92 8.50
N GLY A 157 -13.40 -2.22 8.68
CA GLY A 157 -13.82 -3.25 7.72
C GLY A 157 -15.33 -3.52 7.75
N PRO A 158 -15.80 -4.61 7.12
CA PRO A 158 -14.99 -5.63 6.44
C PRO A 158 -14.38 -5.12 5.12
N ILE A 159 -13.25 -5.70 4.74
CA ILE A 159 -12.63 -5.48 3.43
C ILE A 159 -13.53 -6.12 2.37
N VAL A 160 -13.98 -5.32 1.41
CA VAL A 160 -14.77 -5.77 0.26
C VAL A 160 -13.86 -6.23 -0.87
N LYS A 161 -12.73 -5.54 -1.07
CA LYS A 161 -11.75 -5.87 -2.09
C LYS A 161 -10.36 -5.42 -1.65
N ASP A 162 -9.38 -6.30 -1.76
CA ASP A 162 -7.96 -5.98 -1.70
C ASP A 162 -7.36 -5.92 -3.12
N GLY A 163 -6.37 -5.05 -3.33
CA GLY A 163 -5.66 -4.94 -4.60
C GLY A 163 -6.59 -4.67 -5.79
N PHE A 164 -7.25 -3.52 -5.81
CA PHE A 164 -8.24 -3.16 -6.84
C PHE A 164 -7.63 -2.36 -8.00
N THR A 165 -8.26 -2.45 -9.16
CA THR A 165 -7.90 -1.72 -10.38
C THR A 165 -9.14 -1.05 -10.99
N PHE A 166 -8.93 -0.16 -11.96
CA PHE A 166 -9.98 0.65 -12.57
C PHE A 166 -10.48 0.14 -13.93
N GLU A 167 -10.19 -1.12 -14.27
CA GLU A 167 -10.73 -1.77 -15.47
C GLU A 167 -12.27 -1.90 -15.43
N PRO A 168 -12.97 -2.08 -16.56
CA PRO A 168 -12.44 -1.93 -17.92
C PRO A 168 -12.38 -0.47 -18.40
N ASN A 169 -13.09 0.46 -17.75
CA ASN A 169 -13.37 1.78 -18.34
C ASN A 169 -12.77 2.97 -17.57
N GLY A 170 -12.16 2.75 -16.41
CA GLY A 170 -11.66 3.82 -15.55
C GLY A 170 -10.27 4.34 -15.96
N TYR A 171 -9.59 3.68 -16.89
CA TYR A 171 -8.32 4.14 -17.44
C TYR A 171 -8.51 4.99 -18.70
N THR A 172 -7.49 5.78 -19.02
CA THR A 172 -7.40 6.62 -20.23
C THR A 172 -6.04 6.43 -20.92
N GLU A 173 -5.85 7.02 -22.10
CA GLU A 173 -4.53 7.04 -22.77
C GLU A 173 -3.45 7.78 -21.94
N THR A 174 -3.88 8.69 -21.06
CA THR A 174 -3.00 9.45 -20.17
C THR A 174 -2.65 8.63 -18.93
N VAL A 175 -3.66 8.08 -18.26
CA VAL A 175 -3.53 7.30 -17.02
C VAL A 175 -4.03 5.89 -17.27
N ASP A 176 -3.11 4.95 -17.44
CA ASP A 176 -3.39 3.60 -17.95
C ASP A 176 -3.18 2.48 -16.92
N SER A 177 -2.74 2.84 -15.72
CA SER A 177 -2.40 1.88 -14.68
C SER A 177 -2.50 2.50 -13.29
N GLY A 178 -3.00 1.70 -12.35
CA GLY A 178 -3.08 2.07 -10.94
C GLY A 178 -3.59 0.91 -10.11
N ASP A 179 -2.94 0.68 -8.98
CA ASP A 179 -3.32 -0.32 -7.99
C ASP A 179 -3.65 0.37 -6.67
N GLY A 180 -4.87 0.18 -6.19
CA GLY A 180 -5.30 0.64 -4.88
C GLY A 180 -5.23 -0.48 -3.84
N ASP A 181 -5.00 -0.11 -2.58
CA ASP A 181 -4.73 -1.08 -1.53
C ASP A 181 -6.01 -1.83 -1.11
N TYR A 182 -7.01 -1.09 -0.60
CA TYR A 182 -8.22 -1.71 -0.03
C TYR A 182 -9.50 -0.91 -0.29
N LEU A 183 -10.59 -1.63 -0.52
CA LEU A 183 -11.96 -1.13 -0.49
C LEU A 183 -12.70 -1.74 0.69
N THR A 184 -13.51 -0.90 1.33
CA THR A 184 -14.60 -1.32 2.23
C THR A 184 -15.93 -0.90 1.60
N ALA A 185 -17.05 -1.11 2.29
CA ALA A 185 -18.37 -0.85 1.72
C ALA A 185 -18.55 0.58 1.18
N ASP A 186 -17.92 1.56 1.81
CA ASP A 186 -18.11 2.99 1.53
C ASP A 186 -16.80 3.80 1.44
N THR A 187 -15.64 3.15 1.56
CA THR A 187 -14.36 3.87 1.68
C THR A 187 -13.27 3.23 0.82
N ILE A 188 -12.56 4.05 0.05
CA ILE A 188 -11.27 3.70 -0.57
C ILE A 188 -10.16 4.00 0.42
N TRP A 189 -9.30 3.02 0.68
CA TRP A 189 -8.21 3.12 1.65
C TRP A 189 -6.82 3.04 1.00
N ASP A 190 -5.95 3.99 1.35
CA ASP A 190 -4.49 3.94 1.17
C ASP A 190 -3.85 3.51 2.49
N PHE A 191 -3.11 2.40 2.48
CA PHE A 191 -2.44 1.85 3.64
C PHE A 191 -0.98 2.29 3.65
N LYS A 192 -0.61 3.17 4.59
CA LYS A 192 0.65 3.89 4.52
C LYS A 192 1.50 3.74 5.79
N VAL A 193 2.53 2.90 5.71
CA VAL A 193 3.53 2.74 6.78
C VAL A 193 4.62 3.82 6.64
N SER A 194 4.43 4.98 7.27
CA SER A 194 5.36 6.11 7.16
C SER A 194 5.53 6.89 8.45
N LYS A 195 6.74 7.40 8.72
CA LYS A 195 7.00 8.35 9.84
C LYS A 195 6.36 9.72 9.56
N SER A 196 6.05 10.02 8.30
CA SER A 196 5.49 11.30 7.88
C SER A 196 3.96 11.24 7.74
N LYS A 197 3.31 12.38 7.99
CA LYS A 197 1.88 12.56 7.73
C LYS A 197 1.58 12.50 6.21
N PRO A 198 0.32 12.22 5.83
CA PRO A 198 -0.10 12.28 4.43
C PRO A 198 0.24 13.60 3.75
N THR A 199 0.62 13.52 2.47
CA THR A 199 0.96 14.67 1.64
C THR A 199 -0.13 14.91 0.60
N ASN A 200 -0.09 16.05 -0.07
CA ASN A 200 -0.99 16.34 -1.20
C ASN A 200 -0.84 15.36 -2.38
N LYS A 201 0.28 14.63 -2.48
CA LYS A 201 0.42 13.55 -3.47
C LYS A 201 -0.46 12.36 -3.11
N HIS A 202 -0.52 11.99 -1.83
CA HIS A 202 -1.36 10.88 -1.36
C HIS A 202 -2.84 11.21 -1.46
N THR A 203 -3.23 12.43 -1.08
CA THR A 203 -4.64 12.85 -1.16
C THR A 203 -5.12 12.97 -2.62
N LEU A 204 -4.27 13.44 -3.54
CA LEU A 204 -4.59 13.44 -4.96
C LEU A 204 -4.69 12.02 -5.52
N GLN A 205 -3.81 11.11 -5.12
CA GLN A 205 -3.87 9.70 -5.52
C GLN A 205 -5.21 9.07 -5.13
N LEU A 206 -5.66 9.25 -3.89
CA LEU A 206 -6.97 8.76 -3.44
C LEU A 206 -8.14 9.38 -4.21
N LEU A 207 -8.09 10.70 -4.46
CA LEU A 207 -9.16 11.34 -5.23
C LEU A 207 -9.19 10.82 -6.67
N MET A 208 -8.03 10.64 -7.32
CA MET A 208 -7.95 10.03 -8.64
C MET A 208 -8.51 8.60 -8.61
N TYR A 209 -8.18 7.78 -7.61
CA TYR A 209 -8.73 6.44 -7.47
C TYR A 209 -10.25 6.45 -7.32
N TRP A 210 -10.80 7.37 -6.54
CA TRP A 210 -12.25 7.50 -6.42
C TRP A 210 -12.91 7.89 -7.74
N ILE A 211 -12.41 8.93 -8.42
CA ILE A 211 -12.92 9.38 -9.72
C ILE A 211 -12.85 8.21 -10.72
N MET A 212 -11.68 7.59 -10.89
CA MET A 212 -11.49 6.46 -11.81
C MET A 212 -12.38 5.27 -11.46
N GLY A 213 -12.61 5.02 -10.16
CA GLY A 213 -13.56 4.03 -9.68
C GLY A 213 -14.99 4.31 -10.18
N GLN A 214 -15.45 5.55 -10.11
CA GLN A 214 -16.78 5.94 -10.62
C GLN A 214 -16.91 5.74 -12.14
N TYR A 215 -15.83 5.95 -12.90
CA TYR A 215 -15.81 5.76 -14.35
C TYR A 215 -15.58 4.30 -14.79
N SER A 216 -15.08 3.44 -13.90
CA SER A 216 -14.78 2.03 -14.22
C SER A 216 -15.99 1.22 -14.66
N GLY A 217 -17.19 1.60 -14.23
CA GLY A 217 -18.42 0.83 -14.41
C GLY A 217 -18.55 -0.37 -13.46
N GLN A 218 -17.60 -0.58 -12.54
CA GLN A 218 -17.71 -1.66 -11.56
C GLN A 218 -18.62 -1.25 -10.38
N GLU A 219 -19.55 -2.14 -10.01
CA GLU A 219 -20.50 -1.91 -8.90
C GLU A 219 -19.81 -1.64 -7.56
N ILE A 220 -18.61 -2.20 -7.34
CA ILE A 220 -17.87 -2.08 -6.08
C ILE A 220 -17.51 -0.63 -5.71
N TYR A 221 -17.50 0.29 -6.67
CA TYR A 221 -17.17 1.71 -6.41
C TYR A 221 -18.39 2.60 -6.16
N LYS A 222 -19.60 2.16 -6.50
CA LYS A 222 -20.79 3.03 -6.51
C LYS A 222 -21.17 3.57 -5.13
N ASN A 223 -20.85 2.81 -4.08
CA ASN A 223 -21.19 3.19 -2.71
C ASN A 223 -20.05 3.90 -1.99
N ILE A 224 -18.91 4.16 -2.66
CA ILE A 224 -17.77 4.82 -2.01
C ILE A 224 -18.07 6.30 -1.80
N GLN A 225 -18.14 6.69 -0.53
CA GLN A 225 -18.43 8.04 -0.05
C GLN A 225 -17.23 8.67 0.67
N ASN A 226 -16.18 7.90 0.98
CA ASN A 226 -15.05 8.38 1.75
C ASN A 226 -13.70 8.03 1.09
N LEU A 227 -12.75 8.95 1.26
CA LEU A 227 -11.32 8.72 1.05
C LEU A 227 -10.68 8.47 2.41
N GLY A 228 -9.93 7.39 2.53
CA GLY A 228 -9.31 6.95 3.76
C GLY A 228 -7.81 6.74 3.63
N ILE A 229 -7.04 7.17 4.63
CA ILE A 229 -5.63 6.77 4.80
C ILE A 229 -5.49 6.20 6.20
N PHE A 230 -4.89 5.02 6.31
CA PHE A 230 -4.47 4.49 7.60
C PHE A 230 -2.95 4.42 7.67
N ASN A 231 -2.40 4.95 8.76
CA ASN A 231 -0.97 4.87 9.04
C ASN A 231 -0.72 4.15 10.37
N PRO A 232 -0.32 2.87 10.37
CA PRO A 232 -0.09 2.11 11.61
C PRO A 232 1.13 2.61 12.39
N ARG A 233 2.04 3.35 11.76
CA ARG A 233 3.21 3.90 12.45
C ARG A 233 2.84 5.08 13.34
N LEU A 234 2.02 5.98 12.81
CA LEU A 234 1.46 7.11 13.57
C LEU A 234 0.25 6.69 14.42
N ASN A 235 -0.32 5.52 14.12
CA ASN A 235 -1.59 5.03 14.65
C ASN A 235 -2.74 6.02 14.40
N GLU A 236 -2.80 6.55 13.18
CA GLU A 236 -3.74 7.59 12.78
C GLU A 236 -4.56 7.15 11.57
N VAL A 237 -5.86 7.39 11.64
CA VAL A 237 -6.82 7.24 10.54
C VAL A 237 -7.19 8.63 10.05
N TYR A 238 -7.09 8.83 8.74
CA TYR A 238 -7.47 10.05 8.06
C TYR A 238 -8.69 9.76 7.21
N LEU A 239 -9.80 10.46 7.43
CA LEU A 239 -11.02 10.31 6.64
C LEU A 239 -11.51 11.63 6.07
N LEU A 240 -11.89 11.60 4.80
CA LEU A 240 -12.51 12.71 4.10
C LEU A 240 -13.74 12.21 3.34
N ASN A 241 -14.91 12.77 3.64
CA ASN A 241 -16.11 12.52 2.86
C ASN A 241 -16.02 13.24 1.51
N VAL A 242 -16.28 12.52 0.41
CA VAL A 242 -16.10 13.02 -0.96
C VAL A 242 -17.05 14.16 -1.31
N ASP A 243 -18.23 14.25 -0.68
CA ASP A 243 -19.20 15.32 -0.92
C ASP A 243 -18.72 16.69 -0.41
N THR A 244 -17.70 16.68 0.45
CA THR A 244 -17.06 17.93 0.92
C THR A 244 -16.04 18.48 -0.08
N ILE A 245 -15.71 17.72 -1.13
CA ILE A 245 -14.79 18.13 -2.19
C ILE A 245 -15.56 18.91 -3.25
N SER A 246 -15.02 20.07 -3.66
CA SER A 246 -15.66 20.91 -4.66
C SER A 246 -15.82 20.18 -6.00
N LYS A 247 -17.02 20.23 -6.59
CA LYS A 247 -17.29 19.69 -7.92
C LYS A 247 -16.38 20.27 -9.00
N ASN A 248 -15.94 21.52 -8.84
CA ASN A 248 -14.99 22.13 -9.78
C ASN A 248 -13.61 21.47 -9.71
N ILE A 249 -13.18 21.03 -8.53
CA ILE A 249 -11.91 20.31 -8.35
C ILE A 249 -12.00 18.92 -9.01
N ILE A 250 -13.13 18.23 -8.82
CA ILE A 250 -13.39 16.93 -9.47
C ILE A 250 -13.35 17.08 -10.99
N ALA A 251 -14.10 18.05 -11.54
CA ALA A 251 -14.14 18.31 -12.98
C ALA A 251 -12.78 18.73 -13.57
N GLU A 252 -11.96 19.48 -12.82
CA GLU A 252 -10.59 19.80 -13.25
C GLU A 252 -9.71 18.55 -13.31
N ILE A 253 -9.80 17.66 -12.31
CA ILE A 253 -9.02 16.41 -12.31
C ILE A 253 -9.47 15.48 -13.43
N GLU A 254 -10.77 15.33 -13.66
CA GLU A 254 -11.33 14.54 -14.75
C GLU A 254 -10.79 15.00 -16.11
N ARG A 255 -10.87 16.30 -16.40
CA ARG A 255 -10.49 16.87 -17.70
C ARG A 255 -8.98 17.02 -17.88
N ASP A 256 -8.29 17.61 -16.90
CA ASP A 256 -6.93 18.11 -17.09
C ASP A 256 -5.87 17.12 -16.58
N ILE A 257 -6.23 16.24 -15.64
CA ILE A 257 -5.29 15.32 -15.00
C ILE A 257 -5.46 13.89 -15.53
N ILE A 258 -6.67 13.35 -15.49
CA ILE A 258 -7.01 11.99 -15.97
C ILE A 258 -7.30 12.01 -17.47
N CYS A 259 -7.88 13.10 -17.98
CA CYS A 259 -8.24 13.31 -19.39
C CYS A 259 -9.32 12.34 -19.89
N TYR A 260 -10.46 12.32 -19.20
CA TYR A 260 -11.71 11.75 -19.71
C TYR A 260 -12.36 12.62 -20.80
#